data_AF-A0A4Q7DNJ9-F1
#
_entry.id   AF-A0A4Q7DNJ9-F1
#
_cell.length_a   1.000
_cell.length_b   1.000
_cell.length_c   1.000
_cell.angle_alpha   90.00
_cell.angle_beta   90.00
_cell.angle_gamma   90.00
#
_symmetry.space_group_name_H-M   'P 1'
#
loop_
_entity.id
_entity.type
_entity.pdbx_description
1 polymer ?
#
loop_
_entity_poly.entity_id
_entity_poly.type
_entity_poly.pdbx_seq_one_letter_code
_entity_poly.pdbx_strand_id
1 'polypeptide(L)'
;MCPNSSIYSDEKSRVLVDKTKSGKVRPWREKKIANVDYFELLHILEFKKAERVKDCAEILEYKQNRETGERKLYRVWFCKSRLCPMCNWRRAMKHGIQSQKVVAEVIKQKPTVRWLFLTLTVKNVYDGEELNKSLSDMAQGFRRMMQYKKINKNLVGFMRATEVTINNKDNSYNQHMHS
;
A
#
# COMPACT_ATOMS: atom_id res chain seq x y z
N MET A 1 51.78 20.40 11.45
CA MET A 1 51.56 18.95 11.65
C MET A 1 50.24 18.81 12.40
N CYS A 2 49.22 18.28 11.73
CA CYS A 2 47.85 18.20 12.25
C CYS A 2 47.76 17.15 13.36
N PRO A 3 47.20 17.45 14.54
CA PRO A 3 46.90 16.43 15.52
C PRO A 3 45.63 15.69 15.12
N ASN A 4 45.71 14.35 15.20
CA ASN A 4 44.63 13.39 15.08
C ASN A 4 43.34 13.87 15.78
N SER A 5 42.32 14.26 15.00
CA SER A 5 40.94 14.30 15.49
C SER A 5 40.38 12.88 15.45
N SER A 6 40.60 12.20 16.58
CA SER A 6 39.69 11.23 17.19
C SER A 6 38.52 10.76 16.33
N ILE A 7 38.58 9.46 16.03
CA ILE A 7 37.43 8.61 15.71
C ILE A 7 36.50 8.67 16.93
N TYR A 8 35.54 9.59 16.94
CA TYR A 8 34.41 9.50 17.84
C TYR A 8 33.39 8.56 17.21
N SER A 9 33.51 7.28 17.55
CA SER A 9 32.39 6.35 17.54
C SER A 9 31.44 6.77 18.68
N ASP A 10 30.49 7.66 18.37
CA ASP A 10 29.50 8.07 19.37
C ASP A 10 28.40 6.99 19.49
N GLU A 11 28.44 6.30 20.62
CA GLU A 11 27.45 5.35 21.11
C GLU A 11 26.08 6.03 21.30
N LYS A 12 25.27 6.05 20.23
CA LYS A 12 23.79 6.01 20.26
C LYS A 12 23.28 6.09 18.82
N SER A 13 23.39 4.99 18.06
CA SER A 13 22.47 4.79 16.93
C SER A 13 21.07 4.59 17.51
N ARG A 14 20.39 5.67 17.88
CA ARG A 14 18.99 5.62 18.32
C ARG A 14 18.17 5.15 17.12
N VAL A 15 17.85 3.86 17.10
CA VAL A 15 16.95 3.26 16.10
C VAL A 15 15.68 4.10 16.07
N LEU A 16 15.31 4.62 14.90
CA LEU A 16 14.11 5.43 14.74
C LEU A 16 12.88 4.59 15.09
N VAL A 17 12.17 4.99 16.14
CA VAL A 17 10.88 4.37 16.51
C VAL A 17 9.75 5.24 15.97
N ASP A 18 9.26 4.92 14.77
CA ASP A 18 8.13 5.59 14.14
C ASP A 18 6.80 5.06 14.71
N LYS A 19 6.04 5.94 15.37
CA LYS A 19 4.74 5.62 15.97
C LYS A 19 3.63 6.41 15.29
N THR A 20 2.47 5.77 15.17
CA THR A 20 1.21 6.41 14.77
C THR A 20 0.70 7.36 15.86
N LYS A 21 -0.32 8.18 15.55
CA LYS A 21 -0.97 9.06 16.53
C LYS A 21 -1.55 8.31 17.73
N SER A 22 -1.94 7.04 17.56
CA SER A 22 -2.41 6.16 18.64
C SER A 22 -1.29 5.43 19.38
N GLY A 23 -0.02 5.76 19.11
CA GLY A 23 1.14 5.15 19.77
C GLY A 23 1.59 3.81 19.19
N LYS A 24 0.84 3.19 18.27
CA LYS A 24 1.23 1.93 17.62
C LYS A 24 2.48 2.14 16.75
N VAL A 25 3.50 1.30 16.96
CA VAL A 25 4.74 1.30 16.16
C VAL A 25 4.42 0.89 14.72
N ARG A 26 5.03 1.56 13.75
CA ARG A 26 4.89 1.21 12.34
C ARG A 26 5.70 -0.05 11.99
N PRO A 27 5.11 -1.01 11.25
CA PRO A 27 5.74 -2.31 10.98
C PRO A 27 6.80 -2.25 9.85
N TRP A 28 7.73 -1.29 9.89
CA TRP A 28 8.77 -1.12 8.87
C TRP A 28 9.61 -2.38 8.68
N ARG A 29 10.04 -3.00 9.79
CA ARG A 29 10.84 -4.23 9.79
C ARG A 29 10.06 -5.41 9.19
N GLU A 30 8.83 -5.64 9.64
CA GLU A 30 7.98 -6.72 9.12
C GLU A 30 7.75 -6.57 7.60
N LYS A 31 7.45 -5.35 7.13
CA LYS A 31 7.25 -5.10 5.70
C LYS A 31 8.53 -5.23 4.88
N LYS A 32 9.69 -4.89 5.45
CA LYS A 32 10.99 -5.09 4.79
C LYS A 32 11.37 -6.58 4.74
N ILE A 33 11.14 -7.34 5.81
CA ILE A 33 11.38 -8.79 5.82
C ILE A 33 10.49 -9.48 4.77
N ALA A 34 9.20 -9.13 4.69
CA ALA A 34 8.30 -9.71 3.68
C ALA A 34 8.72 -9.39 2.23
N ASN A 35 9.56 -8.39 1.98
CA ASN A 35 10.13 -8.20 0.64
C ASN A 35 11.06 -9.35 0.24
N VAL A 36 11.69 -10.04 1.20
CA VAL A 36 12.61 -11.17 0.95
C VAL A 36 11.85 -12.32 0.31
N ASP A 37 10.72 -12.75 0.89
CA ASP A 37 9.87 -13.81 0.33
C ASP A 37 9.46 -13.49 -1.12
N TYR A 38 9.05 -12.23 -1.36
CA TYR A 38 8.66 -11.80 -2.70
C TYR A 38 9.86 -11.73 -3.66
N PHE A 39 11.04 -11.34 -3.17
CA PHE A 39 12.28 -11.37 -3.95
C PHE A 39 12.63 -12.80 -4.35
N GLU A 40 12.62 -13.74 -3.41
CA GLU A 40 12.96 -15.16 -3.66
C GLU A 40 12.05 -15.76 -4.73
N LEU A 41 10.74 -15.56 -4.63
CA LEU A 41 9.79 -15.99 -5.65
C LEU A 41 10.11 -15.40 -7.02
N LEU A 42 10.41 -14.10 -7.09
CA LEU A 42 10.77 -13.46 -8.35
C LEU A 42 12.10 -13.95 -8.91
N HIS A 43 13.05 -14.28 -8.05
CA HIS A 43 14.36 -14.77 -8.42
C HIS A 43 14.28 -16.20 -8.99
N ILE A 44 13.53 -17.09 -8.33
CA ILE A 44 13.26 -18.46 -8.80
C ILE A 44 12.57 -18.44 -10.17
N LEU A 45 11.64 -17.52 -10.36
CA LEU A 45 10.91 -17.33 -11.63
C LEU A 45 11.68 -16.47 -12.65
N GLU A 46 12.95 -16.15 -12.38
CA GLU A 46 13.87 -15.39 -13.25
C GLU A 46 13.34 -14.02 -13.71
N PHE A 47 12.50 -13.36 -12.91
CA PHE A 47 12.02 -12.03 -13.22
C PHE A 47 13.12 -10.99 -13.03
N LYS A 48 13.47 -10.25 -14.10
CA LYS A 48 14.44 -9.13 -14.12
C LYS A 48 14.27 -8.08 -13.00
N LYS A 49 13.08 -7.97 -12.40
CA LYS A 49 12.80 -7.00 -11.33
C LYS A 49 13.19 -7.50 -9.93
N ALA A 50 13.62 -8.76 -9.77
CA ALA A 50 13.95 -9.37 -8.48
C ALA A 50 14.96 -8.52 -7.70
N GLU A 51 16.12 -8.19 -8.28
CA GLU A 51 17.15 -7.38 -7.60
C GLU A 51 16.61 -6.01 -7.15
N ARG A 52 15.81 -5.34 -7.98
CA ARG A 52 15.17 -4.07 -7.57
C ARG A 52 14.25 -4.25 -6.36
N VAL A 53 13.56 -5.38 -6.24
CA VAL A 53 12.67 -5.68 -5.10
C VAL A 53 13.48 -5.93 -3.83
N LYS A 54 14.59 -6.67 -3.93
CA LYS A 54 15.54 -6.91 -2.83
C LYS A 54 16.02 -5.59 -2.20
N ASP A 55 16.45 -4.66 -3.05
CA ASP A 55 17.00 -3.37 -2.63
C ASP A 55 15.92 -2.32 -2.27
N CYS A 56 14.65 -2.71 -2.32
CA CYS A 56 13.55 -1.79 -2.06
C CYS A 56 13.61 -1.23 -0.63
N ALA A 57 13.60 0.10 -0.53
CA ALA A 57 13.68 0.87 0.71
C ALA A 57 14.96 0.61 1.53
N GLU A 58 16.06 0.21 0.89
CA GLU A 58 17.36 0.07 1.54
C GLU A 58 18.04 1.43 1.75
N ILE A 59 18.03 2.26 0.71
CA ILE A 59 18.69 3.57 0.74
C ILE A 59 17.68 4.64 1.19
N LEU A 60 17.98 5.26 2.34
CA LEU A 60 17.25 6.36 2.94
C LEU A 60 18.16 7.58 3.03
N GLU A 61 17.73 8.69 2.46
CA GLU A 61 18.44 9.96 2.53
C GLU A 61 17.70 10.93 3.42
N TYR A 62 18.45 11.57 4.31
CA TYR A 62 17.93 12.55 5.26
C TYR A 62 18.56 13.90 5.01
N LYS A 63 17.75 14.95 5.13
CA LYS A 63 18.25 16.32 5.30
C LYS A 63 18.43 16.57 6.80
N GLN A 64 19.59 17.08 7.18
CA GLN A 64 19.87 17.45 8.57
C GLN A 64 19.77 18.96 8.72
N ASN A 65 19.01 19.40 9.73
CA ASN A 65 19.03 20.79 10.17
C ASN A 65 20.38 21.07 10.84
N ARG A 66 21.09 22.11 10.39
CA ARG A 66 22.43 22.47 10.89
C ARG A 66 22.42 23.01 12.32
N GLU A 67 21.32 23.64 12.73
CA GLU A 67 21.18 24.26 14.05
C GLU A 67 20.64 23.27 15.08
N THR A 68 19.55 22.55 14.73
CA THR A 68 18.87 21.64 15.68
C THR A 68 19.40 20.21 15.62
N GLY A 69 20.18 19.86 14.59
CA GLY A 69 20.66 18.50 14.34
C GLY A 69 19.57 17.53 13.87
N GLU A 70 18.30 17.96 13.79
CA GLU A 70 17.17 17.11 13.40
C GLU A 70 17.31 16.58 11.97
N ARG A 71 17.01 15.29 11.80
CA ARG A 71 17.05 14.61 10.49
C ARG A 71 15.63 14.40 9.99
N LYS A 72 15.32 14.97 8.83
CA LYS A 72 14.06 14.75 8.12
C LYS A 72 14.30 13.86 6.91
N LEU A 73 13.52 12.79 6.80
CA LEU A 73 13.56 11.90 5.65
C LEU A 73 13.23 12.70 4.38
N TYR A 74 14.15 12.68 3.42
CA TYR A 74 14.08 13.46 2.19
C TYR A 74 13.80 12.57 0.98
N ARG A 75 14.52 11.45 0.85
CA ARG A 75 14.37 10.54 -0.28
C ARG A 75 14.51 9.10 0.16
N VAL A 76 13.77 8.22 -0.52
CA VAL A 76 13.82 6.77 -0.35
C VAL A 76 13.75 6.13 -1.72
N TRP A 77 14.58 5.12 -1.94
CA TRP A 77 14.57 4.35 -3.18
C TRP A 77 13.61 3.17 -3.08
N PHE A 78 12.52 3.24 -3.85
CA PHE A 78 11.48 2.19 -3.91
C PHE A 78 11.49 1.48 -5.26
N CYS A 79 11.28 0.17 -5.25
CA CYS A 79 11.23 -0.64 -6.48
C CYS A 79 9.96 -0.41 -7.34
N LYS A 80 8.91 0.15 -6.74
CA LYS A 80 7.59 0.42 -7.33
C LYS A 80 6.84 -0.82 -7.84
N SER A 81 7.33 -2.04 -7.55
CA SER A 81 6.58 -3.27 -7.86
C SER A 81 5.26 -3.29 -7.11
N ARG A 82 4.18 -3.70 -7.79
CA ARG A 82 2.82 -3.68 -7.23
C ARG A 82 2.66 -4.61 -6.03
N LEU A 83 3.32 -5.76 -6.07
CA LEU A 83 3.24 -6.79 -5.02
C LEU A 83 4.35 -6.68 -3.97
N CYS A 84 5.29 -5.73 -4.11
CA CYS A 84 6.31 -5.51 -3.09
C CYS A 84 5.65 -5.01 -1.79
N PRO A 85 5.79 -5.71 -0.66
CA PRO A 85 5.16 -5.34 0.61
C PRO A 85 5.44 -3.91 1.05
N MET A 86 6.67 -3.42 0.90
CA MET A 86 7.04 -2.03 1.21
C MET A 86 6.31 -1.02 0.31
N CYS A 87 6.32 -1.25 -1.00
CA CYS A 87 5.68 -0.35 -1.97
C CYS A 87 4.15 -0.36 -1.84
N ASN A 88 3.58 -1.56 -1.66
CA ASN A 88 2.14 -1.75 -1.51
C ASN A 88 1.64 -1.12 -0.21
N TRP A 89 2.34 -1.34 0.91
CA TRP A 89 1.97 -0.72 2.19
C TRP A 89 2.09 0.81 2.15
N ARG A 90 3.14 1.36 1.52
CA ARG A 90 3.25 2.81 1.29
C ARG A 90 2.08 3.35 0.47
N ARG A 91 1.67 2.62 -0.58
CA ARG A 91 0.52 2.99 -1.40
C ARG A 91 -0.78 2.95 -0.58
N ALA A 92 -0.99 1.92 0.24
CA ALA A 92 -2.13 1.81 1.13
C ALA A 92 -2.20 2.98 2.12
N MET A 93 -1.07 3.36 2.74
CA MET A 93 -1.02 4.54 3.63
C MET A 93 -1.40 5.83 2.90
N LYS A 94 -0.88 6.04 1.69
CA LYS A 94 -1.24 7.21 0.86
C LYS A 94 -2.73 7.22 0.54
N HIS A 95 -3.29 6.10 0.10
CA HIS A 95 -4.71 5.99 -0.22
C HIS A 95 -5.61 6.22 1.00
N GLY A 96 -5.23 5.73 2.18
CA GLY A 96 -5.94 6.01 3.42
C GLY A 96 -6.03 7.51 3.72
N ILE A 97 -4.91 8.23 3.63
CA ILE A 97 -4.88 9.69 3.85
C ILE A 97 -5.71 10.43 2.80
N GLN A 98 -5.59 10.06 1.52
CA GLN A 98 -6.37 10.68 0.44
C GLN A 98 -7.88 10.44 0.63
N SER A 99 -8.26 9.23 0.98
CA SER A 99 -9.66 8.85 1.24
C SER A 99 -10.24 9.66 2.38
N GLN A 100 -9.51 9.80 3.49
CA GLN A 100 -9.93 10.64 4.62
C GLN A 100 -10.17 12.10 4.22
N LYS A 101 -9.29 12.67 3.38
CA LYS A 101 -9.47 14.04 2.88
C LYS A 101 -10.70 14.18 1.99
N VAL A 102 -10.91 13.23 1.08
CA VAL A 102 -12.10 13.23 0.20
C VAL A 102 -13.38 13.09 1.02
N VAL A 103 -13.42 12.15 1.97
CA VAL A 103 -14.56 11.95 2.87
C VAL A 103 -14.86 13.21 3.69
N ALA A 104 -13.84 13.84 4.28
CA ALA A 104 -14.01 15.07 5.04
C ALA A 104 -14.60 16.20 4.19
N GLU A 105 -14.14 16.36 2.95
CA GLU A 105 -14.66 17.37 2.03
C GLU A 105 -16.09 17.07 1.57
N VAL A 106 -16.41 15.80 1.31
CA VAL A 106 -17.78 15.37 0.97
C VAL A 106 -18.76 15.66 2.11
N ILE A 107 -18.38 15.38 3.36
CA ILE A 107 -19.22 15.69 4.53
C ILE A 107 -19.47 17.19 4.63
N LYS A 108 -18.46 18.01 4.36
CA LYS A 108 -18.58 19.48 4.36
C LYS A 108 -19.52 19.99 3.26
N GLN A 109 -19.39 19.48 2.04
CA GLN A 109 -20.15 19.97 0.87
C GLN A 109 -21.56 19.37 0.77
N LYS A 110 -21.76 18.14 1.28
CA LYS A 110 -23.00 17.36 1.16
C LYS A 110 -23.36 16.74 2.52
N PRO A 111 -23.76 17.53 3.52
CA PRO A 111 -23.97 17.07 4.90
C PRO A 111 -25.09 16.03 5.06
N THR A 112 -26.02 15.97 4.10
CA THR A 112 -27.14 15.01 4.10
C THR A 112 -26.82 13.70 3.40
N VAL A 113 -25.62 13.54 2.82
CA VAL A 113 -25.22 12.31 2.12
C VAL A 113 -25.17 11.13 3.11
N ARG A 114 -25.52 9.95 2.62
CA ARG A 114 -25.41 8.69 3.37
C ARG A 114 -24.31 7.84 2.76
N TRP A 115 -23.51 7.23 3.64
CA TRP A 115 -22.48 6.27 3.24
C TRP A 115 -23.09 4.89 3.23
N LEU A 116 -22.83 4.14 2.15
CA LEU A 116 -23.18 2.73 2.05
C LEU A 116 -21.87 1.95 1.97
N PHE A 117 -21.77 0.89 2.75
CA PHE A 117 -20.70 -0.08 2.63
C PHE A 117 -21.22 -1.28 1.86
N LEU A 118 -20.66 -1.53 0.69
CA LEU A 118 -21.10 -2.58 -0.22
C LEU A 118 -19.94 -3.52 -0.53
N THR A 119 -20.13 -4.80 -0.23
CA THR A 119 -19.22 -5.86 -0.68
C THR A 119 -19.90 -6.68 -1.76
N LEU A 120 -19.29 -6.73 -2.94
CA LEU A 120 -19.73 -7.56 -4.06
C LEU A 120 -18.77 -8.73 -4.23
N THR A 121 -19.31 -9.94 -4.15
CA THR A 121 -18.56 -11.18 -4.28
C THR A 121 -18.99 -11.93 -5.54
N VAL A 122 -18.09 -12.78 -6.03
CA VAL A 122 -18.34 -13.75 -7.09
C VAL A 122 -17.84 -15.11 -6.63
N LYS A 123 -18.14 -16.17 -7.38
CA LYS A 123 -17.58 -17.49 -7.09
C LYS A 123 -16.05 -17.44 -7.21
N ASN A 124 -15.38 -18.20 -6.36
CA ASN A 124 -13.95 -18.39 -6.46
C ASN A 124 -13.57 -18.99 -7.82
N VAL A 125 -12.34 -18.72 -8.26
CA VAL A 125 -11.75 -19.22 -9.51
C VAL A 125 -10.43 -19.93 -9.21
N TYR A 126 -9.99 -20.81 -10.10
CA TYR A 126 -8.89 -21.74 -9.78
C TYR A 126 -7.58 -21.41 -10.48
N ASP A 127 -7.59 -20.57 -11.52
CA ASP A 127 -6.39 -20.18 -12.26
C ASP A 127 -6.31 -18.68 -12.56
N GLY A 128 -5.16 -18.26 -13.10
CA GLY A 128 -4.87 -16.87 -13.40
C GLY A 128 -5.65 -16.30 -14.59
N GLU A 129 -6.03 -17.13 -15.57
CA GLU A 129 -6.82 -16.70 -16.73
C GLU A 129 -8.26 -16.43 -16.32
N GLU A 130 -8.86 -17.36 -15.56
CA GLU A 130 -10.19 -17.20 -14.96
C GLU A 130 -10.23 -16.01 -14.00
N LEU A 131 -9.18 -15.82 -13.19
CA LEU A 131 -9.07 -14.65 -12.32
C LEU A 131 -9.08 -13.34 -13.11
N ASN A 132 -8.28 -13.25 -14.17
CA ASN A 132 -8.23 -12.06 -15.00
C ASN A 132 -9.59 -11.77 -15.66
N LYS A 133 -10.26 -12.81 -16.16
CA LYS A 133 -11.62 -12.71 -16.72
C LYS A 133 -12.62 -12.26 -15.65
N SER A 134 -12.62 -12.91 -14.49
CA SER A 134 -13.53 -12.57 -13.38
C SER A 134 -13.34 -11.14 -12.91
N LEU A 135 -12.11 -10.65 -12.77
CA LEU A 135 -11.82 -9.26 -12.37
C LEU A 135 -12.34 -8.27 -13.42
N SER A 136 -12.21 -8.60 -14.71
CA SER A 136 -12.73 -7.80 -15.82
C SER A 136 -14.26 -7.75 -15.79
N ASP A 137 -14.92 -8.89 -15.60
CA ASP A 137 -16.37 -9.01 -15.53
C ASP A 137 -16.93 -8.27 -14.32
N MET A 138 -16.27 -8.36 -13.16
CA MET A 138 -16.62 -7.58 -11.96
C MET A 138 -16.51 -6.07 -12.23
N ALA A 139 -15.43 -5.62 -12.87
CA ALA A 139 -15.24 -4.21 -13.17
C ALA A 139 -16.30 -3.68 -14.16
N GLN A 140 -16.67 -4.47 -15.16
CA GLN A 140 -17.73 -4.15 -16.11
C GLN A 140 -19.11 -4.16 -15.44
N GLY A 141 -19.41 -5.19 -14.65
CA GLY A 141 -20.65 -5.32 -13.89
C GLY A 141 -20.87 -4.13 -12.95
N PHE A 142 -19.83 -3.75 -12.20
CA PHE A 142 -19.85 -2.57 -11.35
C PHE A 142 -20.10 -1.28 -12.15
N ARG A 143 -19.42 -1.10 -13.29
CA ARG A 143 -19.65 0.06 -14.16
C ARG A 143 -21.10 0.13 -14.64
N ARG A 144 -21.66 -0.98 -15.12
CA ARG A 144 -23.06 -1.06 -15.55
C ARG A 144 -24.01 -0.74 -14.39
N MET A 145 -23.74 -1.28 -13.19
CA MET A 145 -24.50 -1.00 -11.98
C MET A 145 -24.56 0.52 -11.70
N MET A 146 -23.41 1.20 -11.73
CA MET A 146 -23.33 2.65 -11.51
C MET A 146 -24.07 3.47 -12.58
N GLN A 147 -24.23 2.94 -13.79
CA GLN A 147 -24.93 3.59 -14.90
C GLN A 147 -26.46 3.43 -14.86
N TYR A 148 -27.00 2.50 -14.04
CA TYR A 148 -28.46 2.38 -13.91
C TYR A 148 -29.08 3.69 -13.46
N LYS A 149 -30.16 4.11 -14.14
CA LYS A 149 -30.82 5.40 -13.93
C LYS A 149 -31.14 5.70 -12.46
N LYS A 150 -31.61 4.69 -11.71
CA LYS A 150 -31.91 4.83 -10.28
C LYS A 150 -30.66 5.06 -9.42
N ILE A 151 -29.55 4.42 -9.75
CA ILE A 151 -28.29 4.56 -9.01
C ILE A 151 -27.63 5.88 -9.38
N ASN A 152 -27.40 6.12 -10.68
CA ASN A 152 -26.72 7.33 -11.16
C ASN A 152 -27.42 8.63 -10.71
N LYS A 153 -28.76 8.65 -10.65
CA LYS A 153 -29.51 9.82 -10.18
C LYS A 153 -29.27 10.14 -8.69
N ASN A 154 -29.01 9.14 -7.87
CA ASN A 154 -28.92 9.28 -6.40
C ASN A 154 -27.49 9.17 -5.85
N LEU A 155 -26.53 8.78 -6.69
CA LEU A 155 -25.15 8.56 -6.29
C LEU A 155 -24.33 9.84 -6.40
N VAL A 156 -23.75 10.28 -5.28
CA VAL A 156 -22.78 11.40 -5.29
C VAL A 156 -21.42 10.95 -5.79
N GLY A 157 -21.01 9.74 -5.44
CA GLY A 157 -19.75 9.13 -5.84
C GLY A 157 -19.51 7.82 -5.09
N PHE A 158 -18.44 7.12 -5.45
CA PHE A 158 -18.00 5.90 -4.78
C PHE A 158 -16.47 5.83 -4.77
N MET A 159 -15.93 5.09 -3.82
CA MET A 159 -14.57 4.56 -3.90
C MET A 159 -14.68 3.06 -4.05
N ARG A 160 -13.72 2.41 -4.73
CA ARG A 160 -13.73 0.94 -4.80
C ARG A 160 -12.35 0.38 -4.60
N ALA A 161 -12.28 -0.77 -3.94
CA ALA A 161 -11.08 -1.58 -3.82
C ALA A 161 -11.43 -3.03 -4.18
N THR A 162 -10.64 -3.62 -5.07
CA THR A 162 -10.72 -5.05 -5.36
C THR A 162 -9.65 -5.76 -4.58
N GLU A 163 -10.05 -6.80 -3.87
CA GLU A 163 -9.18 -7.64 -3.06
C GLU A 163 -9.21 -9.05 -3.64
N VAL A 164 -8.05 -9.70 -3.65
CA VAL A 164 -7.91 -11.10 -4.04
C VAL A 164 -7.16 -11.79 -2.92
N THR A 165 -7.76 -12.84 -2.37
CA THR A 165 -7.18 -13.70 -1.34
C THR A 165 -7.11 -15.13 -1.84
N ILE A 166 -6.28 -15.96 -1.20
CA ILE A 166 -6.15 -17.37 -1.54
C ILE A 166 -6.86 -18.18 -0.45
N ASN A 167 -7.73 -19.10 -0.86
CA ASN A 167 -8.36 -20.05 0.04
C ASN A 167 -7.38 -21.19 0.36
N ASN A 168 -6.97 -21.33 1.61
CA ASN A 168 -6.00 -22.35 2.01
C ASN A 168 -6.52 -23.80 1.92
N LYS A 169 -7.82 -24.02 1.70
CA LYS A 169 -8.40 -25.38 1.59
C LYS A 169 -8.23 -25.98 0.19
N ASP A 170 -8.46 -25.18 -0.84
CA ASP A 170 -8.48 -25.63 -2.24
C ASP A 170 -7.62 -24.77 -3.17
N ASN A 171 -6.85 -23.83 -2.62
CA ASN A 171 -6.01 -22.85 -3.32
C ASN A 171 -6.75 -21.99 -4.35
N SER A 172 -8.09 -21.92 -4.27
CA SER A 172 -8.87 -21.05 -5.13
C SER A 172 -8.65 -19.57 -4.78
N TYR A 173 -8.74 -18.71 -5.79
CA TYR A 173 -8.75 -17.27 -5.60
C TYR A 173 -10.14 -16.83 -5.16
N ASN A 174 -10.20 -16.06 -4.08
CA ASN A 174 -11.39 -15.37 -3.63
C ASN A 174 -11.24 -13.87 -3.94
N GLN A 175 -11.88 -13.46 -5.02
CA GLN A 175 -11.92 -12.09 -5.54
C GLN A 175 -13.24 -11.41 -5.18
N HIS A 176 -13.14 -10.26 -4.52
CA HIS A 176 -14.30 -9.45 -4.12
C HIS A 176 -13.99 -7.96 -4.21
N MET A 177 -15.06 -7.16 -4.30
CA MET A 177 -14.98 -5.71 -4.39
C MET A 177 -15.64 -5.08 -3.18
N HIS A 178 -14.93 -4.18 -2.51
CA HIS A 178 -15.47 -3.28 -1.50
C HIS A 178 -15.75 -1.93 -2.13
N SER A 179 -16.90 -1.32 -1.85
CA SER A 179 -17.33 -0.03 -2.40
C SER A 179 -18.14 0.81 -1.43
#